data_AF-A0A522N6T5-F1
#
_entry.id   AF-A0A522N6T5-F1
#
_cell.length_a   1.000
_cell.length_b   1.000
_cell.length_c   1.000
_cell.angle_alpha   90.00
_cell.angle_beta   90.00
_cell.angle_gamma   90.00
#
_symmetry.space_group_name_H-M   'P 1'
#
loop_
_entity.id
_entity.type
_entity.pdbx_description
1 polymer ?
#
loop_
_entity_poly.entity_id
_entity_poly.type
_entity_poly.pdbx_seq_one_letter_code
_entity_poly.pdbx_strand_id
1 'polypeptide(L)'
;MTEYRELAARFDEIGFGLAFLSSDQPQRSQALRRRLGLTSTLLCDVDRTTIKGWGLLNPLEGGGVAKPATFVIGRDRRILARSLDGYASRATAANVLKAVGNPGGVVAPKRAIAVPGREQWSVALRNLLRLGG
;
A
#
# COMPACT_ATOMS: atom_id res chain seq x y z
N MET A 1 7.46 6.22 -0.54
CA MET A 1 8.67 5.65 0.10
C MET A 1 9.48 6.72 0.82
N THR A 2 9.73 7.89 0.20
CA THR A 2 10.47 9.01 0.81
C THR A 2 9.86 9.48 2.14
N GLU A 3 8.56 9.74 2.18
CA GLU A 3 7.87 10.18 3.41
C GLU A 3 7.97 9.13 4.54
N TYR A 4 7.80 7.84 4.21
CA TYR A 4 7.98 6.75 5.17
C TYR A 4 9.42 6.65 5.69
N ARG A 5 10.42 6.94 4.86
CA ARG A 5 11.83 6.99 5.28
C ARG A 5 12.06 8.13 6.27
N GLU A 6 11.50 9.31 6.02
CA GLU A 6 11.62 10.48 6.90
C GLU A 6 10.95 10.27 8.25
N LEU A 7 9.82 9.56 8.27
CA LEU A 7 9.08 9.25 9.50
C LEU A 7 9.46 7.92 10.15
N ALA A 8 10.47 7.20 9.64
CA ALA A 8 10.83 5.87 10.12
C ALA A 8 11.15 5.85 11.63
N ALA A 9 11.90 6.84 12.12
CA ALA A 9 12.22 6.96 13.54
C ALA A 9 10.97 7.19 14.41
N ARG A 10 9.98 7.93 13.91
CA ARG A 10 8.73 8.18 14.63
C ARG A 10 7.89 6.92 14.80
N PHE A 11 7.87 6.04 13.80
CA PHE A 11 7.21 4.73 13.94
C PHE A 11 7.92 3.88 15.00
N ASP A 12 9.25 3.89 15.03
CA ASP A 12 10.03 3.15 16.01
C ASP A 12 9.80 3.66 17.45
N GLU A 13 9.76 4.99 17.64
CA GLU A 13 9.46 5.65 18.92
C GLU A 13 8.13 5.21 19.54
N ILE A 14 7.12 4.90 18.71
CA ILE A 14 5.80 4.42 19.16
C ILE A 14 5.67 2.89 19.11
N GLY A 15 6.79 2.17 18.95
CA GLY A 15 6.86 0.71 19.02
C GLY A 15 6.45 -0.04 17.75
N PHE A 16 6.46 0.62 16.58
CA PHE A 16 6.16 0.01 15.29
C PHE A 16 7.41 -0.05 14.39
N GLY A 17 7.78 -1.26 13.97
CA GLY A 17 8.79 -1.46 12.94
C GLY A 17 8.25 -1.14 11.55
N LEU A 18 9.08 -0.50 10.71
CA LEU A 18 8.76 -0.22 9.31
C LEU A 18 9.43 -1.23 8.38
N ALA A 19 8.63 -1.85 7.51
CA ALA A 19 9.11 -2.71 6.43
C ALA A 19 8.43 -2.37 5.11
N PHE A 20 9.18 -2.49 4.02
CA PHE A 20 8.70 -2.41 2.65
C PHE A 20 8.67 -3.79 2.02
N LEU A 21 7.73 -4.05 1.11
CA LEU A 21 7.62 -5.29 0.35
C LEU A 21 7.77 -4.99 -1.14
N SER A 22 8.62 -5.73 -1.84
CA SER A 22 8.79 -5.64 -3.29
C SER A 22 8.73 -7.02 -3.93
N SER A 23 8.27 -7.12 -5.17
CA SER A 23 8.39 -8.35 -5.98
C SER A 23 9.74 -8.46 -6.71
N ASP A 24 10.63 -7.48 -6.54
CA ASP A 24 11.95 -7.47 -7.17
C ASP A 24 12.88 -8.52 -6.54
N GLN A 25 13.87 -8.96 -7.33
CA GLN A 25 14.94 -9.82 -6.85
C GLN A 25 15.72 -9.17 -5.68
N PRO A 26 16.19 -9.95 -4.69
CA PRO A 26 16.91 -9.43 -3.53
C PRO A 26 18.10 -8.53 -3.88
N GLN A 27 18.85 -8.86 -4.93
CA GLN A 27 20.01 -8.08 -5.38
C GLN A 27 19.59 -6.67 -5.85
N ARG A 28 18.49 -6.58 -6.60
CA ARG A 28 17.93 -5.30 -7.08
C ARG A 28 17.37 -4.48 -5.93
N SER A 29 16.64 -5.11 -5.02
CA SER A 29 16.11 -4.50 -3.80
C SER A 29 17.25 -3.97 -2.90
N GLN A 30 18.33 -4.73 -2.72
CA GLN A 30 19.47 -4.30 -1.92
C GLN A 30 20.21 -3.11 -2.54
N ALA A 31 20.41 -3.12 -3.86
CA ALA A 31 20.97 -1.97 -4.58
C ALA A 31 20.10 -0.72 -4.40
N LEU A 32 18.78 -0.86 -4.51
CA LEU A 32 17.83 0.22 -4.28
C LEU A 32 17.89 0.74 -2.84
N ARG A 33 17.92 -0.16 -1.85
CA ARG A 33 18.03 0.18 -0.42
C ARG A 33 19.28 1.03 -0.16
N ARG A 34 20.43 0.64 -0.70
CA ARG A 34 21.69 1.39 -0.59
C ARG A 34 21.59 2.74 -1.27
N ARG A 35 21.10 2.78 -2.52
CA ARG A 35 20.95 4.02 -3.30
C ARG A 35 20.03 5.04 -2.62
N LEU A 36 18.97 4.58 -1.96
CA LEU A 36 17.99 5.44 -1.29
C LEU A 36 18.32 5.69 0.19
N GLY A 37 19.42 5.14 0.72
CA GLY A 37 19.78 5.27 2.14
C GLY A 37 18.70 4.76 3.09
N LEU A 38 18.00 3.68 2.73
CA LEU A 38 16.92 3.13 3.53
C LEU A 38 17.46 2.29 4.69
N THR A 39 17.20 2.74 5.91
CA THR A 39 17.51 1.99 7.13
C THR A 39 16.47 0.88 7.38
N SER A 40 15.22 1.12 7.01
CA SER A 40 14.10 0.18 7.13
C SER A 40 14.32 -1.13 6.36
N THR A 41 13.64 -2.18 6.81
CA THR A 41 13.68 -3.51 6.17
C THR A 41 13.00 -3.47 4.81
N LEU A 42 13.60 -4.13 3.80
CA LEU A 42 13.02 -4.33 2.48
C LEU A 42 12.91 -5.84 2.20
N LEU A 43 11.68 -6.34 2.24
CA LEU A 43 11.31 -7.73 2.00
C LEU A 43 11.08 -7.97 0.50
N CYS A 44 11.48 -9.15 0.02
CA CYS A 44 11.37 -9.53 -1.38
C CYS A 44 10.41 -10.73 -1.52
N ASP A 45 9.27 -10.52 -2.17
CA ASP A 45 8.25 -11.51 -2.51
C ASP A 45 8.36 -11.88 -3.99
N VAL A 46 9.47 -12.55 -4.34
CA VAL A 46 9.86 -12.83 -5.73
C VAL A 46 8.78 -13.63 -6.48
N ASP A 47 8.19 -14.62 -5.82
CA ASP A 47 7.11 -15.45 -6.38
C ASP A 47 5.72 -14.78 -6.33
N ARG A 48 5.67 -13.59 -5.73
CA ARG A 48 4.45 -12.80 -5.48
C ARG A 48 3.43 -13.54 -4.63
N THR A 49 3.86 -14.50 -3.81
CA THR A 49 2.97 -15.35 -3.01
C THR A 49 2.22 -14.51 -1.98
N THR A 50 2.92 -13.58 -1.32
CA THR A 50 2.31 -12.65 -0.37
C THR A 50 1.40 -11.66 -1.08
N ILE A 51 1.88 -11.04 -2.16
CA ILE A 51 1.13 -10.07 -2.97
C ILE A 51 -0.18 -10.69 -3.49
N LYS A 52 -0.13 -11.93 -3.99
CA LYS A 52 -1.32 -12.69 -4.44
C LYS A 52 -2.24 -13.03 -3.28
N GLY A 53 -1.69 -13.58 -2.18
CA GLY A 53 -2.47 -13.96 -1.00
C GLY A 53 -3.24 -12.79 -0.38
N TRP A 54 -2.74 -11.57 -0.55
CA TRP A 54 -3.36 -10.34 -0.04
C TRP A 54 -4.26 -9.64 -1.08
N GLY A 55 -4.43 -10.23 -2.27
CA GLY A 55 -5.28 -9.67 -3.33
C GLY A 55 -4.72 -8.37 -3.95
N LEU A 56 -3.40 -8.15 -3.84
CA LEU A 56 -2.74 -6.92 -4.28
C LEU A 56 -2.16 -7.04 -5.68
N LEU A 57 -2.17 -8.21 -6.31
CA LEU A 57 -1.64 -8.34 -7.67
C LEU A 57 -2.54 -7.56 -8.66
N ASN A 58 -1.94 -6.65 -9.42
CA ASN A 58 -2.56 -6.05 -10.60
C ASN A 58 -2.04 -6.75 -11.87
N PRO A 59 -2.77 -7.74 -12.42
CA PRO A 59 -2.29 -8.51 -13.58
C PRO A 59 -2.26 -7.69 -14.88
N LEU A 60 -3.05 -6.62 -14.96
CA LEU A 60 -3.23 -5.83 -16.18
C LEU A 60 -2.17 -4.75 -16.38
N GLU A 61 -1.31 -4.50 -15.39
CA GLU A 61 -0.32 -3.43 -15.42
C GLU A 61 1.10 -4.02 -15.33
N GLY A 62 1.93 -3.73 -16.33
CA GLY A 62 3.36 -4.05 -16.34
C GLY A 62 3.72 -5.54 -16.20
N GLY A 63 2.82 -6.46 -16.53
CA GLY A 63 3.04 -7.91 -16.38
C GLY A 63 2.84 -8.44 -14.95
N GLY A 64 2.09 -7.73 -14.10
CA GLY A 64 1.76 -8.17 -12.75
C GLY A 64 2.50 -7.40 -11.67
N VAL A 65 2.15 -6.14 -11.45
CA VAL A 65 2.72 -5.30 -10.38
C VAL A 65 1.83 -5.31 -9.14
N ALA A 66 2.43 -5.18 -7.95
CA ALA A 66 1.66 -5.01 -6.72
C ALA A 66 0.96 -3.63 -6.71
N LYS A 67 -0.35 -3.64 -6.41
CA LYS A 67 -1.11 -2.44 -6.07
C LYS A 67 -0.47 -1.79 -4.83
N PRO A 68 -0.23 -0.47 -4.85
CA PRO A 68 0.23 0.24 -3.66
C PRO A 68 -0.74 -0.01 -2.49
N ALA A 69 -0.19 -0.40 -1.35
CA ALA A 69 -0.97 -0.63 -0.14
C ALA A 69 -0.10 -0.49 1.10
N THR A 70 -0.73 -0.12 2.21
CA THR A 70 -0.09 -0.05 3.53
C THR A 70 -0.91 -0.85 4.52
N PHE A 71 -0.23 -1.62 5.37
CA PHE A 71 -0.87 -2.39 6.43
C PHE A 71 -0.18 -2.10 7.76
N VAL A 72 -1.00 -1.98 8.80
CA VAL A 72 -0.54 -1.93 10.19
C VAL A 72 -0.89 -3.26 10.81
N ILE A 73 0.12 -3.97 11.28
CA ILE A 73 -0.01 -5.31 11.87
C ILE A 73 0.28 -5.18 13.36
N GLY A 74 -0.67 -5.62 14.19
CA GLY A 74 -0.56 -5.66 15.64
C GLY A 74 0.39 -6.77 16.10
N ARG A 75 0.81 -6.70 17.37
CA ARG A 75 1.70 -7.70 17.99
C ARG A 75 1.10 -9.11 17.99
N ASP A 76 -0.21 -9.21 17.98
CA ASP A 76 -0.98 -10.46 17.88
C ASP A 76 -1.12 -10.98 16.44
N ARG A 77 -0.44 -10.34 15.48
CA ARG A 77 -0.48 -10.63 14.04
C ARG A 77 -1.83 -10.33 13.37
N ARG A 78 -2.70 -9.54 14.02
CA ARG A 78 -3.94 -9.05 13.40
C ARG A 78 -3.70 -7.74 12.66
N ILE A 79 -4.45 -7.50 11.60
CA ILE A 79 -4.45 -6.23 10.88
C ILE A 79 -5.21 -5.20 11.72
N LEU A 80 -4.52 -4.17 12.18
CA LEU A 80 -5.12 -3.05 12.90
C LEU A 80 -5.70 -2.01 11.94
N ALA A 81 -5.01 -1.76 10.84
CA ALA A 81 -5.45 -0.85 9.78
C ALA A 81 -4.89 -1.27 8.43
N ARG A 82 -5.58 -0.90 7.35
CA ARG A 82 -5.09 -1.05 5.98
C ARG A 82 -5.51 0.12 5.10
N SER A 83 -4.64 0.50 4.17
CA SER A 83 -4.97 1.34 3.03
C SER A 83 -4.69 0.59 1.75
N LEU A 84 -5.67 0.52 0.87
CA LEU A 84 -5.52 0.01 -0.49
C LEU A 84 -5.50 1.23 -1.39
N ASP A 85 -4.32 1.57 -1.88
CA ASP A 85 -4.07 2.86 -2.49
C ASP A 85 -4.17 2.77 -4.02
N GLY A 86 -4.72 3.83 -4.62
CA GLY A 86 -4.54 4.07 -6.05
C GLY A 86 -3.18 4.70 -6.29
N TYR A 87 -2.62 4.57 -7.50
CA TYR A 87 -1.39 5.29 -7.86
C TYR A 87 -1.53 6.81 -7.70
N ALA A 88 -2.74 7.35 -7.88
CA ALA A 88 -3.08 8.77 -7.71
C ALA A 88 -3.55 9.15 -6.28
N SER A 89 -3.82 8.18 -5.41
CA SER A 89 -4.30 8.44 -4.05
C SER A 89 -3.72 7.40 -3.10
N ARG A 90 -2.67 7.82 -2.38
CA ARG A 90 -1.96 6.99 -1.39
C ARG A 90 -2.17 7.54 0.01
N ALA A 91 -2.37 6.66 0.98
CA ALA A 91 -2.21 7.03 2.38
C ALA A 91 -0.81 7.59 2.59
N THR A 92 -0.75 8.80 3.13
CA THR A 92 0.52 9.43 3.52
C THR A 92 1.08 8.74 4.75
N ALA A 93 2.39 8.71 4.89
CA ALA A 93 3.05 8.15 6.06
C ALA A 93 2.61 8.89 7.34
N ALA A 94 2.39 10.20 7.26
CA ALA A 94 1.85 10.99 8.36
C ALA A 94 0.44 10.54 8.80
N ASN A 95 -0.45 10.24 7.86
CA ASN A 95 -1.80 9.75 8.18
C ASN A 95 -1.75 8.37 8.83
N VAL A 96 -0.86 7.49 8.35
CA VAL A 96 -0.65 6.17 8.96
C VAL A 96 -0.08 6.32 10.37
N LEU A 97 0.93 7.17 10.57
CA LEU A 97 1.53 7.44 11.88
C LEU A 97 0.49 7.96 12.89
N LYS A 98 -0.37 8.90 12.47
CA LYS A 98 -1.46 9.42 13.29
C LYS A 98 -2.48 8.33 13.66
N ALA A 99 -2.80 7.45 12.71
CA ALA A 99 -3.71 6.34 12.91
C ALA A 99 -3.16 5.33 13.93
N VAL A 100 -1.87 5.01 13.89
CA VAL A 100 -1.26 4.05 14.82
C VAL A 100 -0.94 4.65 16.19
N GLY A 101 -0.61 5.94 16.26
CA GLY A 101 -0.37 6.65 17.52
C GLY A 101 -1.64 6.96 18.32
N ASN A 102 -2.82 6.83 17.71
CA ASN A 102 -4.10 7.01 18.39
C ASN A 102 -5.10 5.90 18.00
N PRO A 103 -4.94 4.68 18.54
CA PRO A 103 -5.76 3.52 18.18
C PRO A 103 -7.25 3.68 18.53
N GLY A 104 -7.62 4.63 19.40
CA GLY A 104 -9.02 4.99 19.69
C GLY A 104 -9.67 5.94 18.68
N GLY A 105 -8.88 6.50 17.74
CA GLY A 105 -9.33 7.48 16.75
C GLY A 105 -9.53 6.94 15.33
N VAL A 106 -9.14 5.69 15.07
CA VAL A 106 -9.39 5.04 13.78
C VAL A 106 -10.71 4.29 13.87
N VAL A 107 -11.81 5.03 13.78
CA VAL A 107 -13.10 4.43 13.41
C VAL A 107 -12.86 3.79 12.05
N ALA A 108 -12.89 2.45 11.98
CA ALA A 108 -12.90 1.74 10.72
C ALA A 108 -13.95 2.43 9.83
N PRO A 109 -13.60 2.90 8.61
CA PRO A 109 -14.56 3.63 7.79
C PRO A 109 -15.80 2.75 7.68
N LYS A 110 -16.96 3.26 8.12
CA LYS A 110 -18.23 2.57 7.92
C LYS A 110 -18.28 2.22 6.44
N ARG A 111 -18.55 0.95 6.12
CA ARG A 111 -18.76 0.50 4.74
C ARG A 111 -19.80 1.43 4.11
N ALA A 112 -19.35 2.42 3.36
CA ALA A 112 -20.21 3.26 2.57
C ALA A 112 -20.36 2.54 1.24
N ILE A 113 -21.59 2.19 0.89
CA ILE A 113 -21.92 1.79 -0.48
C ILE A 113 -21.63 3.03 -1.33
N ALA A 114 -20.48 3.03 -2.00
CA ALA A 114 -20.15 4.06 -2.98
C ALA A 114 -21.05 3.79 -4.20
N VAL A 115 -22.18 4.48 -4.28
CA VAL A 115 -22.97 4.54 -5.51
C VAL A 115 -22.24 5.51 -6.44
N PRO A 116 -21.62 5.05 -7.54
CA PRO A 116 -20.93 5.95 -8.45
C PRO A 116 -21.93 6.96 -9.03
N GLY A 117 -21.57 8.24 -8.99
CA GLY A 117 -22.38 9.32 -9.54
C GLY A 117 -22.55 9.17 -11.07
N ARG A 118 -23.60 9.76 -11.64
CA ARG A 118 -23.94 9.66 -13.08
C ARG A 118 -22.77 10.02 -14.02
N GLU A 119 -21.93 10.95 -13.60
CA GLU A 119 -20.68 11.34 -14.30
C GLU A 119 -19.72 10.15 -14.49
N GLN A 120 -19.58 9.30 -13.47
CA GLN A 120 -18.69 8.14 -13.46
C GLN A 120 -19.23 6.98 -14.32
N TRP A 121 -20.55 6.85 -14.46
CA TRP A 121 -21.17 5.93 -15.41
C TRP A 121 -20.86 6.30 -16.87
N SER A 122 -20.83 7.60 -17.19
CA SER A 122 -20.50 8.05 -18.54
C SER A 122 -19.04 7.77 -18.93
N VAL A 123 -18.13 7.80 -17.94
CA VAL A 123 -16.70 7.51 -18.12
C VAL A 123 -16.49 6.00 -18.24
N ALA A 124 -17.17 5.20 -17.41
CA ALA A 124 -17.11 3.74 -17.50
C ALA A 124 -17.63 3.22 -18.85
N LEU A 125 -18.74 3.78 -19.35
CA LEU A 125 -19.32 3.39 -20.64
C LEU A 125 -18.45 3.81 -21.83
N ARG A 126 -17.84 5.01 -21.77
CA ARG A 126 -16.87 5.46 -22.79
C ARG A 126 -15.64 4.57 -22.86
N ASN A 127 -15.09 4.17 -21.71
CA ASN A 127 -13.94 3.28 -21.68
C ASN A 127 -14.28 1.87 -22.19
N LEU A 128 -15.50 1.38 -21.94
CA LEU A 128 -15.98 0.09 -22.43
C LEU A 128 -16.10 0.06 -23.96
N LEU A 129 -16.66 1.13 -24.55
CA LEU A 129 -16.84 1.24 -26.01
C LEU A 129 -15.52 1.41 -26.76
N ARG A 130 -14.50 1.99 -26.12
CA ARG A 130 -13.17 2.22 -26.74
C ARG A 130 -12.27 0.98 -26.74
N LEU A 131 -12.61 -0.06 -25.98
CA LEU A 131 -11.86 -1.32 -25.88
C LEU A 131 -12.54 -2.49 -26.60
N GLY A 132 -13.67 -2.25 -27.29
CA GLY A 132 -14.49 -3.27 -27.95
C GLY A 132 -14.69 -3.09 -29.45
N GLY A 133 -13.77 -2.41 -30.14
CA GLY A 133 -13.77 -2.24 -31.60
C GLY A 133 -12.50 -2.77 -32.22
#